data_AF-A0A8T0XPK8-F1
#
_entry.id   AF-A0A8T0XPK8-F1
#
_cell.length_a   1.000
_cell.length_b   1.000
_cell.length_c   1.000
_cell.angle_alpha   90.00
_cell.angle_beta   90.00
_cell.angle_gamma   90.00
#
_symmetry.space_group_name_H-M   'P 1'
#
loop_
_entity.id
_entity.type
_entity.pdbx_description
1 polymer ?
#
loop_
_entity_poly.entity_id
_entity_poly.type
_entity_poly.pdbx_seq_one_letter_code
_entity_poly.pdbx_strand_id
1 'polypeptide(L)'
;MKELVFCAVPEGVDLDGDFDCLELVKAIYGLKQASRVWNETFDEFVCSIGFQVSAFDPCLYVKIVDGHCVLVLVYVDDVLITGSSPELIARTKTDLKTRFEMTDSGKCAFVLKERSLEHLMSECKVS
;
A
#
# COMPACT_ATOMS: atom_id res chain seq x y z
N MET A 1 14.18 -13.36 -3.87
CA MET A 1 14.97 -13.54 -5.10
C MET A 1 14.86 -12.23 -5.88
N LYS A 2 15.95 -11.49 -6.12
CA LYS A 2 15.90 -10.24 -6.91
C LYS A 2 16.09 -10.63 -8.38
N GLU A 3 15.01 -10.60 -9.15
CA GLU A 3 15.04 -10.86 -10.60
C GLU A 3 15.61 -9.62 -11.31
N LEU A 4 16.53 -9.82 -12.26
CA LEU A 4 17.07 -8.73 -13.08
C LEU A 4 16.04 -8.35 -14.15
N VAL A 5 15.77 -7.06 -14.29
CA VAL A 5 14.79 -6.53 -15.26
C VAL A 5 15.54 -5.67 -16.26
N PHE A 6 15.30 -5.95 -17.55
CA PHE A 6 15.89 -5.19 -18.65
C PHE A 6 14.78 -4.48 -19.42
N CYS A 7 15.03 -3.24 -19.86
CA CYS A 7 14.15 -2.50 -20.76
C CYS A 7 14.82 -2.25 -22.11
N ALA A 8 14.02 -2.09 -23.15
CA ALA A 8 14.52 -1.66 -24.45
C ALA A 8 15.13 -0.27 -24.35
N VAL A 9 16.15 -0.02 -25.17
CA VAL A 9 16.77 1.31 -25.27
C VAL A 9 15.72 2.30 -25.81
N PRO A 10 15.44 3.40 -25.11
CA PRO A 10 14.48 4.40 -25.59
C PRO A 10 14.97 5.06 -26.89
N GLU A 11 14.03 5.44 -27.76
CA GLU A 11 14.35 6.21 -28.96
C GLU A 11 15.07 7.52 -28.61
N GLY A 12 16.18 7.80 -29.29
CA GLY A 12 16.98 9.02 -29.08
C GLY A 12 18.06 8.93 -28.01
N VAL A 13 18.32 7.75 -27.45
CA VAL A 13 19.47 7.49 -26.57
C VAL A 13 20.60 6.85 -27.37
N ASP A 14 21.68 7.60 -27.60
CA ASP A 14 22.93 7.03 -28.13
C ASP A 14 23.72 6.39 -26.99
N LEU A 15 23.89 5.07 -27.05
CA LEU A 15 24.73 4.32 -26.12
C LEU A 15 26.12 4.14 -26.72
N ASP A 16 27.16 4.33 -25.90
CA ASP A 16 28.54 4.02 -26.28
C ASP A 16 28.72 2.48 -26.30
N GLY A 17 28.28 1.83 -27.38
CA GLY A 17 28.41 0.39 -27.61
C GLY A 17 27.19 -0.26 -28.25
N ASP A 18 27.33 -1.54 -28.60
CA ASP A 18 26.30 -2.37 -29.24
C ASP A 18 25.38 -3.00 -28.16
N PHE A 19 24.64 -2.14 -27.44
CA PHE A 19 23.73 -2.57 -26.38
C PHE A 19 22.27 -2.53 -26.83
N ASP A 20 21.60 -3.69 -26.80
CA ASP A 20 20.18 -3.81 -27.19
C ASP A 20 19.19 -3.56 -26.02
N CYS A 21 19.69 -3.42 -24.79
CA CYS A 21 18.86 -3.23 -23.60
C CYS A 21 19.59 -2.55 -22.44
N LEU A 22 18.83 -2.01 -21.49
CA LEU A 22 19.31 -1.37 -20.27
C LEU A 22 18.83 -2.14 -19.03
N GLU A 23 19.68 -2.28 -18.02
CA GLU A 23 19.30 -2.85 -16.73
C GLU A 23 18.54 -1.81 -15.87
N LEU A 24 17.35 -2.18 -15.38
CA LEU A 24 16.58 -1.38 -14.44
C LEU A 24 17.14 -1.54 -13.02
N VAL A 25 17.96 -0.57 -12.60
CA VAL A 25 18.51 -0.49 -11.24
C VAL A 25 17.42 -0.19 -10.18
N LYS A 26 16.29 0.42 -10.60
CA LYS A 26 15.13 0.70 -9.76
C LYS A 26 13.84 0.30 -10.47
N ALA A 27 12.88 -0.19 -9.71
CA ALA A 27 11.53 -0.46 -10.21
C ALA A 27 10.87 0.81 -10.74
N ILE A 28 10.20 0.71 -11.88
CA ILE A 28 9.38 1.76 -12.47
C ILE A 28 7.90 1.40 -12.36
N TYR A 29 7.04 2.42 -12.39
CA TYR A 29 5.60 2.25 -12.34
C TYR A 29 5.12 1.32 -13.48
N GLY A 30 4.19 0.41 -13.18
CA GLY A 30 3.66 -0.56 -14.15
C GLY A 30 4.43 -1.88 -14.25
N LEU A 31 5.58 -2.02 -13.59
CA LEU A 31 6.27 -3.30 -13.50
C LEU A 31 5.52 -4.24 -12.53
N LYS A 32 4.95 -5.34 -13.03
CA LYS A 32 4.21 -6.34 -12.22
C LYS A 32 5.01 -6.90 -11.03
N GLN A 33 6.33 -6.98 -11.17
CA GLN A 33 7.21 -7.46 -10.09
C GLN A 33 7.31 -6.42 -8.97
N ALA A 34 7.34 -5.13 -9.29
CA ALA A 34 7.40 -4.07 -8.30
C ALA A 34 6.13 -4.03 -7.45
N SER A 35 4.97 -4.13 -8.09
CA SER A 35 3.68 -4.18 -7.39
C SER A 35 3.56 -5.42 -6.50
N ARG A 36 4.05 -6.58 -6.97
CA ARG A 36 4.05 -7.81 -6.17
C ARG A 36 4.93 -7.67 -4.93
N VAL A 37 6.18 -7.21 -5.10
CA VAL A 37 7.14 -7.05 -3.99
C VAL A 37 6.63 -6.02 -2.98
N TRP A 38 6.03 -4.93 -3.44
CA TRP A 38 5.42 -3.95 -2.55
C TRP A 38 4.26 -4.55 -1.76
N ASN A 39 3.36 -5.30 -2.41
CA ASN A 39 2.23 -5.94 -1.75
C ASN A 39 2.68 -7.00 -0.73
N GLU A 40 3.69 -7.81 -1.06
CA GLU A 40 4.31 -8.77 -0.12
C GLU A 40 4.93 -8.05 1.08
N THR A 41 5.66 -6.95 0.84
CA THR A 41 6.25 -6.13 1.92
C THR A 41 5.20 -5.51 2.83
N PHE A 42 4.08 -5.06 2.25
CA PHE A 42 2.96 -4.50 2.99
C PHE A 42 2.25 -5.56 3.83
N ASP A 43 1.93 -6.71 3.23
CA ASP A 43 1.30 -7.85 3.92
C ASP A 43 2.14 -8.33 5.12
N GLU A 44 3.44 -8.56 4.89
CA GLU A 44 4.37 -8.97 5.95
C GLU A 44 4.39 -7.97 7.11
N PHE A 45 4.49 -6.67 6.81
CA PHE A 45 4.53 -5.64 7.84
C PHE A 45 3.21 -5.55 8.61
N VAL A 46 2.08 -5.48 7.90
CA VAL A 46 0.76 -5.32 8.53
C VAL A 46 0.40 -6.53 9.38
N CYS A 47 0.72 -7.75 8.92
CA CYS A 47 0.61 -8.95 9.73
C CYS A 47 1.54 -8.92 10.96
N SER A 48 2.77 -8.40 10.83
CA SER A 48 3.71 -8.30 11.95
C SER A 48 3.24 -7.39 13.10
N ILE A 49 2.45 -6.34 12.77
CA ILE A 49 1.83 -5.46 13.77
C ILE A 49 0.48 -6.00 14.27
N GLY A 50 0.15 -7.25 13.98
CA GLY A 50 -0.96 -8.01 14.58
C GLY A 50 -2.30 -7.88 13.86
N PHE A 51 -2.31 -7.50 12.59
CA PHE A 51 -3.49 -7.66 11.74
C PHE A 51 -3.58 -9.06 11.16
N GLN A 52 -4.78 -9.44 10.74
CA GLN A 52 -5.05 -10.67 9.98
C GLN A 52 -5.69 -10.31 8.65
N VAL A 53 -5.24 -10.95 7.58
CA VAL A 53 -5.88 -10.84 6.26
C VAL A 53 -7.28 -11.45 6.31
N SER A 54 -8.24 -10.77 5.68
CA SER A 54 -9.61 -11.25 5.54
C SER A 54 -9.66 -12.47 4.63
N ALA A 55 -10.44 -13.48 5.01
CA ALA A 55 -10.66 -14.67 4.18
C ALA A 55 -11.43 -14.37 2.88
N PHE A 56 -12.15 -13.24 2.82
CA PHE A 56 -13.00 -12.88 1.69
C PHE A 56 -12.34 -11.90 0.72
N ASP A 57 -11.39 -11.11 1.20
CA ASP A 57 -10.72 -10.07 0.41
C ASP A 57 -9.24 -9.97 0.85
N PRO A 58 -8.28 -10.36 0.00
CA PRO A 58 -6.85 -10.33 0.33
C PRO A 58 -6.29 -8.91 0.49
N CYS A 59 -7.04 -7.88 0.08
CA CYS A 59 -6.66 -6.48 0.29
C CYS A 59 -7.18 -5.91 1.62
N LEU A 60 -8.01 -6.66 2.35
CA LEU A 60 -8.62 -6.23 3.61
C LEU A 60 -7.94 -6.91 4.80
N TYR A 61 -7.46 -6.09 5.73
CA TYR A 61 -6.83 -6.52 6.97
C TYR A 61 -7.69 -6.10 8.15
N VAL A 62 -7.80 -6.99 9.14
CA VAL A 62 -8.64 -6.79 10.33
C VAL A 62 -7.80 -6.99 11.59
N LYS A 63 -7.99 -6.11 12.57
CA LYS A 63 -7.41 -6.26 13.90
C LYS A 63 -8.43 -5.91 14.96
N ILE A 64 -8.50 -6.71 16.02
CA ILE A 64 -9.38 -6.50 17.17
C ILE A 64 -8.52 -6.32 18.41
N VAL A 65 -8.72 -5.22 19.14
CA VAL A 65 -8.01 -4.88 20.38
C VAL A 65 -9.03 -4.43 21.41
N ASP A 66 -9.10 -5.09 22.57
CA ASP A 66 -9.98 -4.75 23.68
C ASP A 66 -11.46 -4.56 23.27
N GLY A 67 -11.94 -5.39 22.33
CA GLY A 67 -13.32 -5.32 21.80
C GLY A 67 -13.56 -4.26 20.72
N HIS A 68 -12.55 -3.45 20.38
CA HIS A 68 -12.60 -2.49 19.28
C HIS A 68 -11.95 -3.06 18.02
N CYS A 69 -12.51 -2.78 16.85
CA CYS A 69 -11.97 -3.20 15.56
C CYS A 69 -11.29 -2.05 14.83
N VAL A 70 -10.27 -2.40 14.03
CA VAL A 70 -9.69 -1.54 13.00
C VAL A 70 -9.50 -2.37 11.73
N LEU A 71 -9.83 -1.76 10.61
CA LEU A 71 -9.81 -2.30 9.26
C LEU A 71 -8.83 -1.46 8.44
N VAL A 72 -7.97 -2.14 7.68
CA VAL A 72 -7.08 -1.52 6.70
C VAL A 72 -7.39 -2.15 5.36
N LEU A 73 -7.81 -1.35 4.38
CA LEU A 73 -8.07 -1.78 3.02
C LEU A 73 -7.04 -1.14 2.10
N VAL A 74 -6.35 -1.96 1.31
CA VAL A 74 -5.31 -1.51 0.38
C VAL A 74 -5.87 -1.50 -1.04
N TYR A 75 -5.72 -0.39 -1.74
CA TYR A 75 -6.08 -0.27 -3.14
C TYR A 75 -4.98 0.48 -3.90
N VAL A 76 -4.09 -0.29 -4.55
CA VAL A 76 -2.94 0.26 -5.27
C VAL A 76 -2.14 1.22 -4.37
N ASP A 77 -2.06 2.51 -4.71
CA ASP A 77 -1.29 3.53 -3.99
C ASP A 77 -2.08 4.15 -2.81
N ASP A 78 -3.34 3.74 -2.60
CA ASP A 78 -4.23 4.26 -1.57
C ASP A 78 -4.49 3.21 -0.48
N VAL A 79 -4.46 3.65 0.77
CA VAL A 79 -4.78 2.84 1.96
C VAL A 79 -5.91 3.51 2.72
N LEU A 80 -7.03 2.80 2.84
CA LEU A 80 -8.18 3.21 3.63
C LEU A 80 -8.10 2.56 5.01
N ILE A 81 -8.15 3.38 6.06
CA ILE A 81 -8.13 2.94 7.45
C ILE A 81 -9.45 3.35 8.10
N THR A 82 -10.15 2.39 8.68
CA THR A 82 -11.41 2.63 9.41
C THR A 82 -11.53 1.74 10.62
N GLY A 83 -12.40 2.03 11.57
CA GLY A 83 -12.52 1.24 12.79
C GLY A 83 -13.48 1.84 13.81
N SER A 84 -13.67 1.15 14.93
CA SER A 84 -14.59 1.58 15.99
C SER A 84 -13.98 2.53 17.03
N SER A 85 -12.65 2.72 17.01
CA SER A 85 -11.94 3.62 17.94
C SER A 85 -11.02 4.58 17.16
N PRO A 86 -11.20 5.90 17.31
CA PRO A 86 -10.31 6.91 16.74
C PRO A 86 -8.85 6.74 17.19
N GLU A 87 -8.63 6.32 18.42
CA GLU A 87 -7.31 6.08 19.00
C GLU A 87 -6.60 4.91 18.30
N LEU A 88 -7.33 3.82 18.02
CA LEU A 88 -6.79 2.69 17.27
C LEU A 88 -6.49 3.06 15.80
N ILE A 89 -7.33 3.88 15.18
CA ILE A 89 -7.08 4.40 13.82
C ILE A 89 -5.80 5.25 13.82
N ALA A 90 -5.68 6.18 14.77
CA ALA A 90 -4.50 7.05 14.89
C ALA A 90 -3.22 6.24 15.16
N ARG A 91 -3.28 5.24 16.04
CA ARG A 91 -2.17 4.32 16.29
C ARG A 91 -1.79 3.54 15.04
N THR A 92 -2.76 2.99 14.32
CA THR A 92 -2.51 2.23 13.08
C THR A 92 -1.82 3.12 12.03
N LYS A 93 -2.26 4.36 11.87
CA LYS A 93 -1.58 5.34 11.00
C LYS A 93 -0.13 5.58 11.41
N THR A 94 0.12 5.75 12.70
CA THR A 94 1.47 5.95 13.22
C THR A 94 2.34 4.73 12.97
N ASP A 95 1.83 3.53 13.24
CA ASP A 95 2.54 2.27 13.01
C ASP A 95 2.91 2.12 11.53
N LEU A 96 1.97 2.34 10.60
CA LEU A 96 2.24 2.26 9.15
C LEU A 96 3.26 3.31 8.68
N LYS A 97 3.20 4.54 9.21
CA LYS A 97 4.17 5.62 8.93
C LYS A 97 5.60 5.30 9.37
N THR A 98 5.81 4.32 10.25
CA THR A 98 7.17 3.90 10.63
C THR A 98 7.89 3.16 9.51
N ARG A 99 7.14 2.53 8.60
CA ARG A 99 7.69 1.67 7.54
C ARG A 99 7.49 2.21 6.13
N PHE A 100 6.42 2.97 5.92
CA PHE A 100 6.00 3.48 4.61
C PHE A 100 5.93 5.01 4.62
N GLU A 101 6.30 5.63 3.50
CA GLU A 101 6.08 7.06 3.31
C GLU A 101 4.60 7.27 3.02
N MET A 102 3.87 7.84 3.99
CA MET A 102 2.43 8.00 3.89
C MET A 102 1.99 9.45 4.06
N THR A 103 1.18 9.93 3.12
CA THR A 103 0.50 11.22 3.21
C THR A 103 -0.95 11.01 3.60
N ASP A 104 -1.32 11.56 4.76
CA ASP A 104 -2.72 11.56 5.22
C ASP A 104 -3.52 12.54 4.35
N SER A 105 -4.45 12.01 3.57
CA SER A 105 -5.30 12.80 2.68
C SER A 105 -6.59 13.25 3.39
N GLY A 106 -6.72 12.94 4.69
CA GLY A 106 -7.82 13.36 5.54
C GLY A 106 -8.96 12.35 5.57
N LYS A 107 -10.14 12.85 5.96
CA LYS A 107 -11.36 12.04 6.06
C LYS A 107 -11.86 11.70 4.66
N CYS A 108 -12.12 10.42 4.43
CA CYS A 108 -12.67 9.95 3.17
C CYS A 108 -14.19 10.25 3.19
N ALA A 109 -14.62 11.30 2.48
CA ALA A 109 -16.03 11.74 2.45
C ALA A 109 -16.89 10.92 1.46
N PHE A 110 -16.27 10.18 0.54
CA PHE A 110 -16.96 9.44 -0.51
C PHE A 110 -16.32 8.08 -0.76
N VAL A 111 -16.76 7.05 -0.03
CA VAL A 111 -16.68 5.67 -0.49
C VAL A 111 -18.02 5.35 -1.15
N LEU A 112 -18.01 4.95 -2.42
CA LEU A 112 -19.21 4.74 -3.24
C LEU A 112 -20.21 3.80 -2.52
N LYS A 113 -21.29 4.42 -2.01
CA LYS A 113 -22.54 3.85 -1.44
C LYS A 113 -22.58 3.51 0.06
N GLU A 114 -22.33 4.48 0.96
CA GLU A 114 -23.25 4.79 2.10
C GLU A 114 -22.70 5.96 2.93
N ARG A 115 -23.53 6.98 3.18
CA ARG A 115 -23.17 8.26 3.84
C ARG A 115 -23.00 8.18 5.37
N SER A 116 -22.92 7.00 5.97
CA SER A 116 -23.18 6.85 7.41
C SER A 116 -21.93 6.79 8.31
N LEU A 117 -20.71 6.78 7.75
CA LEU A 117 -19.46 6.54 8.51
C LEU A 117 -18.39 7.62 8.32
N GLU A 118 -18.79 8.88 8.09
CA GLU A 118 -17.85 10.00 7.81
C GLU A 118 -16.85 10.30 8.95
N HIS A 119 -17.09 9.81 10.17
CA HIS A 119 -16.25 10.08 11.34
C HIS A 119 -15.15 9.04 11.58
N LEU A 120 -15.19 7.90 10.90
CA LEU A 120 -14.31 6.76 11.21
C LEU A 120 -13.46 6.32 10.02
N MET A 121 -13.58 6.93 8.85
CA MET A 121 -12.84 6.57 7.64
C MET A 121 -11.77 7.61 7.31
N SER A 122 -10.53 7.16 7.13
CA SER A 122 -9.43 8.02 6.71
C SER A 122 -8.62 7.39 5.59
N GLU A 123 -8.29 8.20 4.60
CA GLU A 123 -7.53 7.80 3.43
C GLU A 123 -6.09 8.29 3.53
N CYS A 124 -5.15 7.42 3.20
CA CYS A 124 -3.73 7.73 3.17
C CYS A 124 -3.14 7.27 1.85
N LYS A 125 -2.35 8.12 1.21
CA LYS A 125 -1.52 7.73 0.06
C LYS A 125 -0.22 7.14 0.54
N VAL A 126 0.21 6.05 -0.07
CA VAL A 126 1.47 5.38 0.23
C VAL A 126 2.37 5.45 -1.00
N SER A 127 3.60 5.91 -0.79
CA SER A 127 4.66 5.98 -1.81
C SER A 127 5.87 5.13 -1.44
#